data_AF-A0ABD1AXF3-F1
#
_entry.id   AF-A0ABD1AXF3-F1
#
_cell.length_a   1.000
_cell.length_b   1.000
_cell.length_c   1.000
_cell.angle_alpha   90.00
_cell.angle_beta   90.00
_cell.angle_gamma   90.00
#
_symmetry.space_group_name_H-M   'P 1'
#
loop_
_entity.id
_entity.type
_entity.pdbx_description
1 polymer ?
#
loop_
_entity_poly.entity_id
_entity_poly.type
_entity_poly.pdbx_seq_one_letter_code
_entity_poly.pdbx_strand_id
1 'polypeptide(L)'
;METNKNSPRVNILTTRPHVDRKRNQISRAASTADKEEFGFDESNPIRMVSDNLQKLENTIVHILGQSRHVLSFSRFAHRYDKKYESVEEIKLRFSVFKKNLDLIRSTNKKRLPYKLSLNQFADLTWQEFQKHKLGAAQNCSATLKGSHKLTEATVPDTKDWREDGIVSLVKEQGHCGSCWTFSTTGALEAAYHQAFGKGISLSEQQLVDCAGTFNNFGCHGGLPSQAFEYIKYNGGLDTEETYPYTGKDSGCKFSAENIGVRVLDSVNITQGAEDELKHAVGLVRPVSVAFEVVHEFRFYKKGVFTSSTCGNTPMDVNHAVLAVGYGVEDGVPYWLIKNSWGGDWGDNGYFKMEMGKNMCGVATCSSYPVVA
;
A
#
# COMPACT_ATOMS: atom_id res chain seq x y z
N MET A 1 -39.27 -40.51 66.08
CA MET A 1 -38.43 -41.69 66.39
C MET A 1 -37.01 -41.28 66.02
N GLU A 2 -36.30 -40.65 66.97
CA GLU A 2 -35.26 -41.30 67.82
C GLU A 2 -33.99 -41.58 67.01
N THR A 3 -32.75 -41.18 67.33
CA THR A 3 -32.05 -40.55 68.48
C THR A 3 -30.67 -40.10 67.94
N ASN A 4 -30.24 -38.85 68.04
CA ASN A 4 -29.41 -38.22 69.08
C ASN A 4 -28.07 -38.89 69.49
N LYS A 5 -27.01 -38.04 69.47
CA LYS A 5 -25.75 -38.03 70.26
C LYS A 5 -24.58 -38.96 69.88
N ASN A 6 -23.44 -38.37 69.52
CA ASN A 6 -22.39 -38.06 70.51
C ASN A 6 -21.18 -37.30 69.89
N SER A 7 -20.70 -36.32 70.63
CA SER A 7 -19.39 -35.68 70.48
C SER A 7 -18.70 -35.72 71.85
N PRO A 8 -17.36 -35.82 71.92
CA PRO A 8 -16.66 -35.06 72.95
C PRO A 8 -15.29 -34.46 72.55
N ARG A 9 -15.08 -33.20 73.02
CA ARG A 9 -13.91 -32.58 73.72
C ARG A 9 -12.48 -32.78 73.15
N VAL A 10 -11.77 -31.75 72.64
CA VAL A 10 -11.03 -30.61 73.27
C VAL A 10 -9.62 -30.94 73.84
N ASN A 11 -8.57 -30.36 73.23
CA ASN A 11 -7.38 -29.66 73.84
C ASN A 11 -6.33 -29.40 72.72
N ILE A 12 -6.16 -28.16 72.21
CA ILE A 12 -5.19 -27.11 72.59
C ILE A 12 -3.74 -27.58 72.77
N LEU A 13 -2.88 -27.24 71.81
CA LEU A 13 -1.47 -26.88 72.02
C LEU A 13 -1.03 -25.84 70.97
N THR A 14 -0.34 -24.85 71.49
CA THR A 14 0.03 -23.54 70.93
C THR A 14 1.21 -23.57 69.97
N THR A 15 1.18 -22.75 68.91
CA THR A 15 2.27 -21.83 68.50
C THR A 15 1.74 -20.75 67.53
N ARG A 16 2.07 -19.48 67.80
CA ARG A 16 1.95 -18.29 66.91
C ARG A 16 3.32 -18.04 66.23
N PRO A 17 3.50 -17.07 65.31
CA PRO A 17 2.59 -16.47 64.32
C PRO A 17 3.26 -16.35 62.91
N HIS A 18 2.49 -16.05 61.86
CA HIS A 18 2.91 -15.05 60.86
C HIS A 18 1.70 -14.50 60.12
N VAL A 19 1.43 -13.21 60.39
CA VAL A 19 0.48 -12.39 59.65
C VAL A 19 1.23 -11.89 58.42
N ASP A 20 0.73 -12.16 57.22
CA ASP A 20 1.14 -11.41 56.04
C ASP A 20 -0.06 -10.82 55.30
N ARG A 21 0.02 -9.49 55.17
CA ARG A 21 -0.92 -8.61 54.50
C ARG A 21 -0.82 -8.85 52.98
N LYS A 22 -1.96 -8.93 52.29
CA LYS A 22 -2.10 -8.36 50.94
C LYS A 22 -3.57 -8.12 50.61
N ARG A 23 -4.02 -6.90 50.95
CA ARG A 23 -5.15 -6.20 50.32
C ARG A 23 -4.57 -5.27 49.26
N ASN A 24 -5.30 -5.08 48.16
CA ASN A 24 -5.08 -4.13 47.06
C ASN A 24 -4.01 -4.47 46.00
N GLN A 25 -4.41 -5.18 44.94
CA GLN A 25 -3.94 -4.94 43.57
C GLN A 25 -5.09 -5.21 42.57
N ILE A 26 -6.09 -4.33 42.56
CA ILE A 26 -7.02 -4.18 41.42
C ILE A 26 -7.09 -2.68 41.11
N SER A 27 -6.02 -2.12 40.54
CA SER A 27 -6.01 -0.79 39.91
C SER A 27 -4.62 -0.50 39.34
N ARG A 28 -4.20 -1.20 38.27
CA ARG A 28 -3.04 -0.76 37.46
C ARG A 28 -2.81 -1.49 36.12
N ALA A 29 -3.77 -2.27 35.63
CA ALA A 29 -3.64 -2.96 34.33
C ALA A 29 -4.25 -2.20 33.14
N ALA A 30 -4.81 -0.99 33.35
CA ALA A 30 -5.52 -0.23 32.32
C ALA A 30 -4.73 0.97 31.74
N SER A 31 -3.40 1.05 31.93
CA SER A 31 -2.64 2.23 31.46
C SER A 31 -1.36 1.94 30.67
N THR A 32 -1.19 0.72 30.17
CA THR A 32 0.00 0.34 29.38
C THR A 32 -0.33 -0.06 27.94
N ALA A 33 -1.58 -0.37 27.60
CA ALA A 33 -1.99 -0.70 26.24
C ALA A 33 -2.19 0.53 25.33
N ASP A 34 -2.42 1.73 25.89
CA ASP A 34 -2.70 2.95 25.12
C ASP A 34 -1.45 3.74 24.68
N LYS A 35 -0.24 3.28 25.04
CA LYS A 35 1.00 4.03 24.81
C LYS A 35 1.76 3.65 23.53
N GLU A 36 1.42 2.54 22.88
CA GLU A 36 2.13 2.06 21.67
C GLU A 36 1.45 2.41 20.34
N GLU A 37 0.21 2.90 20.32
CA GLU A 37 -0.57 2.83 19.06
C GLU A 37 -0.73 4.16 18.28
N PHE A 38 -0.12 5.29 18.72
CA PHE A 38 -0.48 6.61 18.15
C PHE A 38 0.67 7.63 18.00
N GLY A 39 1.91 7.17 17.99
CA GLY A 39 3.11 7.92 17.63
C GLY A 39 4.04 6.99 16.86
N PHE A 40 5.05 7.53 16.18
CA PHE A 40 6.14 6.72 15.62
C PHE A 40 6.55 5.66 16.64
N ASP A 41 6.62 4.39 16.22
CA ASP A 41 7.11 3.28 17.04
C ASP A 41 8.40 3.71 17.77
N GLU A 42 8.31 3.90 19.08
CA GLU A 42 9.44 4.33 19.92
C GLU A 42 10.34 3.14 20.34
N SER A 43 10.14 1.95 19.77
CA SER A 43 11.06 0.81 19.95
C SER A 43 12.31 0.93 19.09
N ASN A 44 13.08 2.01 19.28
CA ASN A 44 14.50 2.01 18.93
C ASN A 44 15.30 2.69 20.06
N PRO A 45 16.04 1.93 20.88
CA PRO A 45 16.74 2.46 22.03
C PRO A 45 17.87 3.39 21.57
N ILE A 46 17.79 4.66 21.94
CA ILE A 46 18.89 5.66 21.91
C ILE A 46 19.68 5.62 20.59
N ARG A 47 19.04 5.94 19.47
CA ARG A 47 19.80 6.52 18.35
C ARG A 47 20.22 7.91 18.78
N MET A 48 21.53 8.17 18.80
CA MET A 48 22.09 9.53 18.91
C MET A 48 21.20 10.49 18.12
N VAL A 49 20.64 11.49 18.80
CA VAL A 49 19.95 12.59 18.12
C VAL A 49 20.96 13.15 17.15
N SER A 50 20.73 12.96 15.84
CA SER A 50 21.68 13.48 14.86
C SER A 50 21.68 15.00 14.98
N ASP A 51 22.85 15.63 14.87
CA ASP A 51 22.96 17.10 14.91
C ASP A 51 22.00 17.77 13.89
N ASN A 52 21.74 17.08 12.78
CA ASN A 52 20.78 17.48 11.75
C ASN A 52 19.34 17.51 12.24
N LEU A 53 18.89 16.51 13.01
CA LEU A 53 17.55 16.52 13.62
C LEU A 53 17.43 17.66 14.62
N GLN A 54 18.43 17.85 15.48
CA GLN A 54 18.38 18.89 16.50
C GLN A 54 18.37 20.30 15.89
N LYS A 55 19.14 20.51 14.82
CA LYS A 55 19.12 21.77 14.05
C LYS A 55 17.76 22.02 13.41
N LEU A 56 17.19 21.02 12.70
CA LEU A 56 15.87 21.14 12.07
C LEU A 56 14.77 21.39 13.10
N GLU A 57 14.81 20.65 14.21
CA GLU A 57 13.85 20.80 15.30
C GLU A 57 13.91 22.21 15.90
N ASN A 58 15.11 22.73 16.19
CA ASN A 58 15.29 24.09 16.70
C ASN A 58 14.73 25.15 15.73
N THR A 59 14.99 25.01 14.43
CA THR A 59 14.44 25.92 13.42
C THR A 59 12.92 25.89 13.39
N ILE A 60 12.31 24.69 13.33
CA ILE A 60 10.86 24.55 13.26
C ILE A 60 10.19 25.03 14.56
N VAL A 61 10.77 24.72 15.73
CA VAL A 61 10.27 25.17 17.04
C VAL A 61 10.35 26.68 17.18
N HIS A 62 11.44 27.30 16.71
CA HIS A 62 11.59 28.75 16.71
C HIS A 62 10.49 29.44 15.88
N ILE A 63 10.12 28.86 14.73
CA ILE A 63 9.11 29.43 13.82
C ILE A 63 7.66 29.21 14.32
N LEU A 64 7.36 28.00 14.82
CA LEU A 64 5.98 27.56 15.09
C LEU A 64 5.60 27.59 16.58
N GLY A 65 6.57 27.80 17.47
CA GLY A 65 6.42 27.67 18.91
C GLY A 65 6.44 26.21 19.38
N GLN A 66 6.87 25.99 20.62
CA GLN A 66 7.01 24.64 21.16
C GLN A 66 5.64 24.01 21.47
N SER A 67 5.36 22.87 20.85
CA SER A 67 4.20 22.03 21.18
C SER A 67 4.43 20.58 20.78
N ARG A 68 3.65 19.63 21.33
CA ARG A 68 3.73 18.21 20.95
C ARG A 68 3.54 17.99 19.44
N HIS A 69 2.65 18.76 18.80
CA HIS A 69 2.43 18.66 17.37
C HIS A 69 3.64 19.14 16.57
N VAL A 70 4.28 20.23 17.01
CA VAL A 70 5.49 20.76 16.35
C VAL A 70 6.64 19.78 16.45
N LEU A 71 6.87 19.17 17.62
CA LEU A 71 7.89 18.12 17.77
C LEU A 71 7.60 16.90 16.87
N SER A 72 6.34 16.48 16.79
CA SER A 72 5.94 15.39 15.88
C SER A 72 6.18 15.73 14.41
N PHE A 73 5.95 16.99 14.02
CA PHE A 73 6.20 17.47 12.67
C PHE A 73 7.72 17.55 12.37
N SER A 74 8.55 18.02 13.32
CA SER A 74 10.01 18.02 13.15
C SER A 74 10.57 16.61 12.96
N ARG A 75 10.09 15.63 13.74
CA ARG A 75 10.46 14.21 13.58
C ARG A 75 10.00 13.65 12.24
N PHE A 76 8.78 13.99 11.81
CA PHE A 76 8.27 13.63 10.49
C PHE A 76 9.17 14.20 9.37
N ALA A 77 9.47 15.50 9.44
CA ALA A 77 10.28 16.19 8.45
C ALA A 77 11.68 15.58 8.37
N HIS A 78 12.30 15.28 9.51
CA HIS A 78 13.59 14.60 9.55
C HIS A 78 13.52 13.18 8.97
N ARG A 79 12.51 12.38 9.35
CA ARG A 79 12.37 10.99 8.90
C ARG A 79 12.26 10.87 7.39
N TYR A 80 11.57 11.81 6.74
CA TYR A 80 11.31 11.79 5.30
C TYR A 80 12.16 12.80 4.52
N ASP A 81 13.28 13.24 5.10
CA ASP A 81 14.23 14.24 4.53
C ASP A 81 13.52 15.45 3.89
N LYS A 82 12.50 15.97 4.57
CA LYS A 82 11.70 17.10 4.08
C LYS A 82 12.52 18.38 4.14
N LYS A 83 12.49 19.11 3.02
CA LYS A 83 13.13 20.42 2.86
C LYS A 83 12.03 21.41 2.50
N TYR A 84 12.01 22.53 3.21
CA TYR A 84 11.03 23.59 3.03
C TYR A 84 11.79 24.88 2.68
N GLU A 85 11.35 25.56 1.64
CA GLU A 85 12.07 26.69 1.03
C GLU A 85 11.87 27.99 1.80
N SER A 86 10.77 28.11 2.55
CA SER A 86 10.40 29.33 3.25
C SER A 86 9.71 29.07 4.59
N VAL A 87 9.67 30.12 5.43
CA VAL A 87 8.90 30.13 6.69
C VAL A 87 7.40 29.92 6.41
N GLU A 88 6.92 30.50 5.33
CA GLU A 88 5.54 30.39 4.86
C GLU A 88 5.24 28.94 4.48
N GLU A 89 6.14 28.26 3.79
CA GLU A 89 6.00 26.84 3.47
C GLU A 89 5.99 25.98 4.75
N ILE A 90 6.90 26.21 5.69
CA ILE A 90 6.91 25.49 6.98
C ILE A 90 5.56 25.60 7.69
N LYS A 91 4.99 26.81 7.76
CA LYS A 91 3.67 27.05 8.37
C LYS A 91 2.55 26.33 7.61
N LEU A 92 2.58 26.36 6.29
CA LEU A 92 1.62 25.64 5.44
C LEU A 92 1.70 24.13 5.67
N ARG A 93 2.89 23.54 5.53
CA ARG A 93 3.16 22.10 5.67
C ARG A 93 2.80 21.59 7.07
N PHE A 94 3.08 22.37 8.10
CA PHE A 94 2.65 22.05 9.47
C PHE A 94 1.13 22.05 9.62
N SER A 95 0.44 23.04 9.04
CA SER A 95 -1.04 23.11 9.05
C SER A 95 -1.66 21.89 8.36
N VAL A 96 -1.12 21.50 7.22
CA VAL A 96 -1.54 20.31 6.46
C VAL A 96 -1.26 19.03 7.26
N PHE A 97 -0.07 18.91 7.84
CA PHE A 97 0.32 17.79 8.72
C PHE A 97 -0.65 17.58 9.87
N LYS A 98 -1.03 18.66 10.57
CA LYS A 98 -2.02 18.58 11.66
C LYS A 98 -3.38 18.06 11.17
N LYS A 99 -3.89 18.60 10.07
CA LYS A 99 -5.17 18.17 9.48
C LYS A 99 -5.15 16.68 9.11
N ASN A 100 -4.05 16.22 8.51
CA ASN A 100 -3.88 14.82 8.14
C ASN A 100 -3.73 13.91 9.37
N LEU A 101 -3.03 14.36 10.41
CA LEU A 101 -2.93 13.63 11.67
C LEU A 101 -4.29 13.48 12.36
N ASP A 102 -5.14 14.51 12.31
CA ASP A 102 -6.50 14.46 12.85
C ASP A 102 -7.41 13.51 12.04
N LEU A 103 -7.27 13.47 10.70
CA LEU A 103 -7.93 12.49 9.84
C LEU A 103 -7.52 11.05 10.21
N ILE A 104 -6.22 10.80 10.37
CA ILE A 104 -5.68 9.49 10.76
C ILE A 104 -6.25 9.06 12.12
N ARG A 105 -6.19 9.95 13.12
CA ARG A 105 -6.69 9.68 14.47
C ARG A 105 -8.19 9.43 14.50
N SER A 106 -8.98 10.25 13.80
CA SER A 106 -10.43 10.11 13.76
C SER A 106 -10.85 8.83 13.02
N THR A 107 -10.14 8.44 11.96
CA THR A 107 -10.41 7.19 11.25
C THR A 107 -10.06 5.96 12.09
N ASN A 108 -8.90 5.95 12.74
CA ASN A 108 -8.49 4.82 13.60
C ASN A 108 -9.41 4.61 14.81
N LYS A 109 -10.15 5.64 15.25
CA LYS A 109 -11.19 5.52 16.30
C LYS A 109 -12.46 4.80 15.83
N LYS A 110 -12.72 4.72 14.52
CA LYS A 110 -13.90 4.06 13.94
C LYS A 110 -13.85 2.53 14.00
N ARG A 111 -12.72 1.93 14.41
CA ARG A 111 -12.52 0.46 14.48
C ARG A 111 -12.83 -0.24 13.14
N LEU A 112 -12.37 0.36 12.04
CA LEU A 112 -12.45 -0.21 10.70
C LEU A 112 -11.49 -1.43 10.58
N PRO A 113 -11.68 -2.31 9.58
CA PRO A 113 -10.79 -3.46 9.34
C PRO A 113 -9.37 -3.08 8.88
N TYR A 114 -9.06 -1.78 8.80
CA TYR A 114 -7.74 -1.26 8.47
C TYR A 114 -7.32 -0.13 9.43
N LYS A 115 -6.02 0.15 9.44
CA LYS A 115 -5.41 1.24 10.20
C LYS A 115 -4.67 2.19 9.26
N LEU A 116 -4.76 3.47 9.58
CA LEU A 116 -3.98 4.54 8.95
C LEU A 116 -2.76 4.89 9.81
N SER A 117 -1.70 5.39 9.18
CA SER A 117 -0.51 5.91 9.86
C SER A 117 0.04 7.14 9.13
N LEU A 118 0.81 7.95 9.85
CA LEU A 118 1.67 8.94 9.21
C LEU A 118 2.65 8.22 8.27
N ASN A 119 2.83 8.79 7.09
CA ASN A 119 3.81 8.38 6.09
C ASN A 119 4.33 9.61 5.33
N GLN A 120 5.13 9.42 4.29
CA GLN A 120 5.78 10.49 3.53
C GLN A 120 4.81 11.53 2.92
N PHE A 121 3.50 11.25 2.86
CA PHE A 121 2.47 12.14 2.31
C PHE A 121 1.79 13.01 3.36
N ALA A 122 2.19 12.91 4.63
CA ALA A 122 1.49 13.58 5.73
C ALA A 122 1.51 15.11 5.66
N ASP A 123 2.44 15.74 4.93
CA ASP A 123 2.49 17.19 4.71
C ASP A 123 1.96 17.65 3.34
N LEU A 124 1.32 16.75 2.59
CA LEU A 124 0.68 17.07 1.31
C LEU A 124 -0.83 17.29 1.48
N THR A 125 -1.33 18.33 0.82
CA THR A 125 -2.78 18.52 0.61
C THR A 125 -3.32 17.38 -0.26
N TRP A 126 -4.64 17.22 -0.33
CA TRP A 126 -5.24 16.21 -1.21
C TRP A 126 -4.95 16.54 -2.68
N GLN A 127 -5.08 17.81 -3.05
CA GLN A 127 -4.84 18.30 -4.41
C GLN A 127 -3.39 18.08 -4.87
N GLU A 128 -2.40 18.38 -4.02
CA GLU A 128 -0.99 18.10 -4.32
C GLU A 128 -0.74 16.59 -4.48
N PHE A 129 -1.34 15.77 -3.63
CA PHE A 129 -1.23 14.31 -3.74
C PHE A 129 -1.81 13.80 -5.06
N GLN A 130 -3.03 14.21 -5.40
CA GLN A 130 -3.68 13.83 -6.65
C GLN A 130 -2.83 14.22 -7.87
N LYS A 131 -2.35 15.47 -7.90
CA LYS A 131 -1.54 16.01 -9.01
C LYS A 131 -0.25 15.23 -9.25
N HIS A 132 0.39 14.73 -8.19
CA HIS A 132 1.75 14.16 -8.29
C HIS A 132 1.79 12.64 -8.20
N LYS A 133 0.75 11.99 -7.69
CA LYS A 133 0.75 10.53 -7.41
C LYS A 133 -0.30 9.75 -8.18
N LEU A 134 -1.35 10.41 -8.66
CA LEU A 134 -2.44 9.75 -9.36
C LEU A 134 -2.37 10.04 -10.86
N GLY A 135 -2.87 9.10 -11.66
CA GLY A 135 -3.11 9.32 -13.08
C GLY A 135 -4.44 10.01 -13.33
N ALA A 136 -4.62 10.60 -14.51
CA ALA A 136 -5.94 10.97 -14.98
C ALA A 136 -6.82 9.73 -15.17
N ALA A 137 -8.14 9.89 -15.03
CA ALA A 137 -9.09 8.85 -15.40
C ALA A 137 -8.92 8.48 -16.87
N GLN A 138 -8.92 7.18 -17.18
CA GLN A 138 -8.75 6.66 -18.54
C GLN A 138 -9.86 5.68 -18.87
N ASN A 139 -10.29 5.68 -20.13
CA ASN A 139 -11.35 4.78 -20.59
C ASN A 139 -10.82 3.35 -20.75
N CYS A 140 -11.21 2.45 -19.84
CA CYS A 140 -10.85 1.04 -19.86
C CYS A 140 -11.67 0.20 -20.87
N SER A 141 -11.87 0.71 -22.09
CA SER A 141 -12.76 0.11 -23.11
C SER A 141 -12.43 -1.35 -23.45
N ALA A 142 -11.16 -1.75 -23.33
CA ALA A 142 -10.68 -3.12 -23.53
C ALA A 142 -11.29 -4.15 -22.56
N THR A 143 -11.87 -3.69 -21.44
CA THR A 143 -12.48 -4.56 -20.42
C THR A 143 -13.99 -4.69 -20.55
N LEU A 144 -14.66 -3.91 -21.42
CA LEU A 144 -16.12 -4.01 -21.63
C LEU A 144 -16.55 -5.44 -22.02
N LYS A 145 -15.69 -6.14 -22.75
CA LYS A 145 -15.81 -7.57 -23.03
C LYS A 145 -14.43 -8.21 -22.93
N GLY A 146 -14.14 -8.84 -21.80
CA GLY A 146 -12.84 -9.46 -21.53
C GLY A 146 -12.52 -10.63 -22.47
N SER A 147 -11.23 -10.90 -22.64
CA SER A 147 -10.70 -12.06 -23.34
C SER A 147 -10.33 -13.21 -22.40
N HIS A 148 -10.29 -12.97 -21.08
CA HIS A 148 -10.06 -14.03 -20.09
C HIS A 148 -11.17 -15.10 -20.16
N LYS A 149 -10.79 -16.36 -19.93
CA LYS A 149 -11.70 -17.50 -19.92
C LYS A 149 -11.53 -18.25 -18.61
N LEU A 150 -12.64 -18.40 -17.89
CA LEU A 150 -12.72 -19.31 -16.76
C LEU A 150 -12.49 -20.74 -17.25
N THR A 151 -11.87 -21.54 -16.40
CA THR A 151 -11.68 -22.97 -16.59
C THR A 151 -12.34 -23.73 -15.45
N GLU A 152 -12.52 -25.04 -15.61
CA GLU A 152 -13.06 -25.91 -14.55
C GLU A 152 -12.05 -26.19 -13.43
N ALA A 153 -10.86 -25.59 -13.48
CA ALA A 153 -9.83 -25.78 -12.46
C ALA A 153 -10.27 -25.15 -11.13
N THR A 154 -10.03 -25.87 -10.04
CA THR A 154 -10.30 -25.36 -8.68
C THR A 154 -9.33 -24.23 -8.36
N VAL A 155 -9.88 -23.03 -8.19
CA VAL A 155 -9.14 -21.85 -7.73
C VAL A 155 -8.82 -22.01 -6.24
N PRO A 156 -7.56 -21.81 -5.80
CA PRO A 156 -7.20 -21.96 -4.39
C PRO A 156 -7.94 -20.93 -3.50
N ASP A 157 -8.10 -21.26 -2.21
CA ASP A 157 -8.75 -20.34 -1.26
C ASP A 157 -7.90 -19.09 -0.97
N THR A 158 -6.58 -19.25 -1.00
CA THR A 158 -5.58 -18.20 -0.79
C THR A 158 -4.49 -18.30 -1.85
N LYS A 159 -3.94 -17.16 -2.26
CA LYS A 159 -2.78 -17.09 -3.16
C LYS A 159 -1.88 -15.93 -2.76
N ASP A 160 -0.58 -16.15 -2.76
CA ASP A 160 0.43 -15.10 -2.60
C ASP A 160 1.65 -15.37 -3.50
N TRP A 161 1.71 -14.70 -4.65
CA TRP A 161 2.81 -14.87 -5.62
C TRP A 161 4.18 -14.42 -5.09
N ARG A 162 4.24 -13.74 -3.93
CA ARG A 162 5.51 -13.44 -3.27
C ARG A 162 6.16 -14.71 -2.73
N GLU A 163 5.36 -15.67 -2.27
CA GLU A 163 5.84 -16.97 -1.76
C GLU A 163 6.38 -17.84 -2.90
N ASP A 164 5.82 -17.70 -4.11
CA ASP A 164 6.35 -18.31 -5.34
C ASP A 164 7.65 -17.63 -5.84
N GLY A 165 8.04 -16.48 -5.27
CA GLY A 165 9.27 -15.77 -5.61
C GLY A 165 9.26 -15.00 -6.93
N ILE A 166 8.10 -14.86 -7.60
CA ILE A 166 8.01 -14.22 -8.93
C ILE A 166 7.72 -12.72 -8.88
N VAL A 167 7.34 -12.18 -7.72
CA VAL A 167 7.02 -10.75 -7.56
C VAL A 167 8.31 -9.96 -7.31
N SER A 168 8.61 -8.99 -8.19
CA SER A 168 9.77 -8.11 -8.05
C SER A 168 9.68 -7.18 -6.83
N LEU A 169 10.78 -6.50 -6.50
CA LEU A 169 10.83 -5.53 -5.39
C LEU A 169 9.86 -4.36 -5.59
N VAL A 170 9.40 -3.77 -4.49
CA VAL A 170 8.59 -2.54 -4.51
C VAL A 170 9.45 -1.37 -4.99
N LYS A 171 8.96 -0.63 -5.98
CA LYS A 171 9.57 0.59 -6.53
C LYS A 171 8.81 1.86 -6.07
N GLU A 172 9.29 3.04 -6.45
CA GLU A 172 8.69 4.34 -6.11
C GLU A 172 8.55 5.22 -7.37
N GLN A 173 7.32 5.60 -7.70
CA GLN A 173 7.01 6.45 -8.86
C GLN A 173 7.35 7.94 -8.66
N GLY A 174 7.64 8.38 -7.44
CA GLY A 174 8.02 9.77 -7.19
C GLY A 174 6.90 10.75 -7.52
N HIS A 175 7.23 11.93 -8.04
CA HIS A 175 6.27 13.03 -8.31
C HIS A 175 5.65 12.96 -9.72
N CYS A 176 5.41 11.74 -10.22
CA CYS A 176 4.91 11.46 -11.56
C CYS A 176 3.71 10.51 -11.47
N GLY A 177 2.59 10.82 -12.13
CA GLY A 177 1.38 10.00 -12.23
C GLY A 177 1.56 8.77 -13.15
N SER A 178 2.67 8.07 -13.00
CA SER A 178 3.09 6.93 -13.85
C SER A 178 2.81 5.57 -13.22
N CYS A 179 1.93 5.47 -12.22
CA CYS A 179 1.52 4.18 -11.62
C CYS A 179 1.20 3.07 -12.64
N TRP A 180 0.63 3.44 -13.79
CA TRP A 180 0.33 2.55 -14.90
C TRP A 180 1.58 1.84 -15.46
N THR A 181 2.74 2.49 -15.49
CA THR A 181 4.00 1.88 -15.94
C THR A 181 4.49 0.86 -14.93
N PHE A 182 4.44 1.16 -13.64
CA PHE A 182 4.84 0.24 -12.56
C PHE A 182 3.91 -0.99 -12.45
N SER A 183 2.61 -0.79 -12.69
CA SER A 183 1.66 -1.90 -12.79
C SER A 183 1.97 -2.78 -14.01
N THR A 184 2.33 -2.17 -15.15
CA THR A 184 2.70 -2.87 -16.39
C THR A 184 3.98 -3.68 -16.21
N THR A 185 5.06 -3.04 -15.76
CA THR A 185 6.36 -3.69 -15.55
C THR A 185 6.26 -4.79 -14.50
N GLY A 186 5.57 -4.56 -13.38
CA GLY A 186 5.37 -5.59 -12.36
C GLY A 186 4.68 -6.86 -12.88
N ALA A 187 3.67 -6.72 -13.75
CA ALA A 187 3.01 -7.86 -14.37
C ALA A 187 3.92 -8.59 -15.38
N LEU A 188 4.70 -7.84 -16.17
CA LEU A 188 5.66 -8.40 -17.12
C LEU A 188 6.82 -9.11 -16.43
N GLU A 189 7.39 -8.52 -15.39
CA GLU A 189 8.48 -9.08 -14.60
C GLU A 189 8.04 -10.41 -13.96
N ALA A 190 6.82 -10.48 -13.41
CA ALA A 190 6.26 -11.71 -12.89
C ALA A 190 6.01 -12.76 -13.98
N ALA A 191 5.42 -12.36 -15.11
CA ALA A 191 5.20 -13.26 -16.25
C ALA A 191 6.52 -13.80 -16.83
N TYR A 192 7.55 -12.96 -16.91
CA TYR A 192 8.88 -13.33 -17.37
C TYR A 192 9.56 -14.30 -16.40
N HIS A 193 9.51 -14.03 -15.10
CA HIS A 193 10.08 -14.94 -14.11
C HIS A 193 9.37 -16.29 -14.14
N GLN A 194 8.04 -16.31 -14.23
CA GLN A 194 7.27 -17.54 -14.36
C GLN A 194 7.61 -18.35 -15.62
N ALA A 195 7.88 -17.69 -16.75
CA ALA A 195 8.21 -18.35 -18.02
C ALA A 195 9.66 -18.85 -18.08
N PHE A 196 10.62 -18.10 -17.52
CA PHE A 196 12.04 -18.32 -17.75
C PHE A 196 12.85 -18.64 -16.48
N GLY A 197 12.22 -18.64 -15.30
CA GLY A 197 12.89 -18.92 -14.02
C GLY A 197 13.92 -17.86 -13.61
N LYS A 198 13.89 -16.66 -14.21
CA LYS A 198 14.83 -15.58 -13.95
C LYS A 198 14.11 -14.26 -13.69
N GLY A 199 14.46 -13.58 -12.60
CA GLY A 199 14.01 -12.22 -12.34
C GLY A 199 14.62 -11.20 -13.30
N ILE A 200 13.85 -10.18 -13.64
CA ILE A 200 14.25 -9.05 -14.47
C ILE A 200 13.67 -7.76 -13.88
N SER A 201 14.34 -6.62 -14.11
CA SER A 201 13.80 -5.30 -13.81
C SER A 201 13.61 -4.54 -15.13
N LEU A 202 12.40 -4.13 -15.42
CA LEU A 202 12.01 -3.50 -16.69
C LEU A 202 11.87 -1.98 -16.56
N SER A 203 12.09 -1.27 -17.66
CA SER A 203 12.08 0.20 -17.68
C SER A 203 10.67 0.77 -17.64
N GLU A 204 10.30 1.36 -16.51
CA GLU A 204 9.11 2.22 -16.45
C GLU A 204 9.28 3.49 -17.29
N GLN A 205 10.51 4.00 -17.44
CA GLN A 205 10.78 5.25 -18.13
C GLN A 205 10.53 5.16 -19.64
N GLN A 206 10.85 4.01 -20.26
CA GLN A 206 10.50 3.81 -21.66
C GLN A 206 8.99 3.93 -21.88
N LEU A 207 8.17 3.39 -20.97
CA LEU A 207 6.71 3.53 -21.07
C LEU A 207 6.29 4.99 -20.94
N VAL A 208 6.85 5.72 -19.96
CA VAL A 208 6.59 7.16 -19.79
C VAL A 208 6.89 7.94 -21.07
N ASP A 209 8.04 7.68 -21.70
CA ASP A 209 8.56 8.50 -22.80
C ASP A 209 8.05 8.07 -24.19
N CYS A 210 7.71 6.80 -24.38
CA CYS A 210 7.52 6.22 -25.73
C CYS A 210 6.09 5.75 -26.04
N ALA A 211 5.25 5.46 -25.04
CA ALA A 211 3.95 4.82 -25.27
C ALA A 211 2.81 5.79 -25.65
N GLY A 212 3.14 7.04 -26.00
CA GLY A 212 2.17 8.10 -26.27
C GLY A 212 1.19 7.80 -27.40
N THR A 213 1.65 7.09 -28.43
CA THR A 213 0.83 6.68 -29.60
C THR A 213 -0.24 5.64 -29.27
N PHE A 214 -0.20 5.06 -28.06
CA PHE A 214 -1.15 4.07 -27.56
C PHE A 214 -2.10 4.67 -26.49
N ASN A 215 -2.32 5.98 -26.51
CA ASN A 215 -3.17 6.71 -25.56
C ASN A 215 -2.67 6.69 -24.10
N ASN A 216 -1.35 6.59 -23.91
CA ASN A 216 -0.72 6.89 -22.62
C ASN A 216 -0.17 8.31 -22.63
N PHE A 217 -0.08 8.94 -21.45
CA PHE A 217 0.24 10.37 -21.31
C PHE A 217 1.39 10.60 -20.33
N GLY A 218 2.36 9.67 -20.29
CA GLY A 218 3.55 9.76 -19.46
C GLY A 218 3.20 9.93 -17.98
N CYS A 219 3.66 11.02 -17.37
CA CYS A 219 3.35 11.38 -15.98
C CYS A 219 1.92 11.83 -15.72
N HIS A 220 1.07 11.93 -16.75
CA HIS A 220 -0.32 12.37 -16.63
C HIS A 220 -1.32 11.20 -16.67
N GLY A 221 -0.83 9.95 -16.70
CA GLY A 221 -1.64 8.74 -16.64
C GLY A 221 -1.54 7.87 -17.89
N GLY A 222 -2.16 6.70 -17.83
CA GLY A 222 -2.14 5.67 -18.87
C GLY A 222 -2.79 4.39 -18.35
N LEU A 223 -2.85 3.34 -19.18
CA LEU A 223 -3.43 2.05 -18.83
C LEU A 223 -2.46 0.90 -19.10
N PRO A 224 -2.35 -0.10 -18.18
CA PRO A 224 -1.51 -1.27 -18.42
C PRO A 224 -1.85 -2.04 -19.70
N SER A 225 -3.14 -2.17 -20.05
CA SER A 225 -3.55 -2.84 -21.30
C SER A 225 -3.02 -2.14 -22.55
N GLN A 226 -3.07 -0.81 -22.58
CA GLN A 226 -2.49 0.01 -23.66
C GLN A 226 -0.97 -0.09 -23.70
N ALA A 227 -0.33 -0.16 -22.53
CA ALA A 227 1.11 -0.34 -22.41
C ALA A 227 1.56 -1.71 -22.96
N PHE A 228 0.82 -2.79 -22.69
CA PHE A 228 1.10 -4.10 -23.26
C PHE A 228 1.01 -4.11 -24.79
N GLU A 229 -0.01 -3.45 -25.36
CA GLU A 229 -0.11 -3.26 -26.82
C GLU A 229 1.06 -2.46 -27.37
N TYR A 230 1.45 -1.35 -26.72
CA TYR A 230 2.65 -0.61 -27.10
C TYR A 230 3.88 -1.52 -27.17
N ILE A 231 4.15 -2.31 -26.12
CA ILE A 231 5.34 -3.17 -26.07
C ILE A 231 5.31 -4.22 -27.18
N LYS A 232 4.13 -4.82 -27.43
CA LYS A 232 3.91 -5.80 -28.50
C LYS A 232 4.28 -5.22 -29.87
N TYR A 233 3.76 -4.03 -30.20
CA TYR A 233 4.01 -3.41 -31.51
C TYR A 233 5.36 -2.68 -31.61
N ASN A 234 5.92 -2.23 -30.50
CA ASN A 234 7.28 -1.67 -30.43
C ASN A 234 8.35 -2.77 -30.62
N GLY A 235 8.00 -4.03 -30.36
CA GLY A 235 8.89 -5.18 -30.50
C GLY A 235 9.70 -5.50 -29.23
N GLY A 236 9.42 -4.82 -28.11
CA GLY A 236 10.05 -5.07 -26.82
C GLY A 236 10.04 -3.87 -25.87
N LEU A 237 10.43 -4.15 -24.63
CA LEU A 237 10.66 -3.19 -23.55
C LEU A 237 12.08 -3.37 -23.01
N ASP A 238 12.81 -2.27 -22.83
CA ASP A 238 14.15 -2.22 -22.30
C ASP A 238 14.19 -2.56 -20.80
N THR A 239 15.37 -2.92 -20.32
CA THR A 239 15.60 -3.11 -18.88
C THR A 239 15.73 -1.78 -18.15
N GLU A 240 15.44 -1.78 -16.84
CA GLU A 240 15.66 -0.62 -15.96
C GLU A 240 17.13 -0.19 -15.94
N GLU A 241 18.07 -1.12 -16.08
CA GLU A 241 19.51 -0.82 -16.12
C GLU A 241 19.89 0.03 -17.33
N THR A 242 19.34 -0.30 -18.50
CA THR A 242 19.64 0.36 -19.78
C THR A 242 18.83 1.63 -20.01
N TYR A 243 17.65 1.73 -19.38
CA TYR A 243 16.79 2.91 -19.46
C TYR A 243 16.19 3.25 -18.08
N PRO A 244 16.97 3.88 -17.18
CA PRO A 244 16.57 4.10 -15.79
C PRO A 244 15.41 5.06 -15.60
N TYR A 245 14.64 4.84 -14.54
CA TYR A 245 13.56 5.71 -14.13
C TYR A 245 14.03 7.08 -13.65
N THR A 246 13.44 8.14 -14.22
CA THR A 246 13.74 9.54 -13.91
C THR A 246 12.56 10.30 -13.32
N GLY A 247 11.36 9.71 -13.33
CA GLY A 247 10.17 10.30 -12.69
C GLY A 247 9.68 11.60 -13.32
N LYS A 248 9.90 11.77 -14.63
CA LYS A 248 9.46 12.92 -15.42
C LYS A 248 9.32 12.53 -16.89
N ASP A 249 8.50 13.28 -17.62
CA ASP A 249 8.39 13.13 -19.07
C ASP A 249 9.71 13.54 -19.74
N SER A 250 10.18 12.74 -20.67
CA SER A 250 11.36 13.02 -21.49
C SER A 250 11.21 12.49 -22.92
N GLY A 251 12.20 12.72 -23.78
CA GLY A 251 12.18 12.17 -25.13
C GLY A 251 12.44 10.66 -25.13
N CYS A 252 11.74 9.91 -25.98
CA CYS A 252 11.91 8.46 -26.11
C CYS A 252 13.34 8.07 -26.54
N LYS A 253 13.96 7.15 -25.78
CA LYS A 253 15.34 6.64 -26.00
C LYS A 253 15.40 5.12 -26.18
N PHE A 254 14.29 4.49 -26.56
CA PHE A 254 14.23 3.05 -26.77
C PHE A 254 15.33 2.57 -27.73
N SER A 255 15.97 1.45 -27.38
CA SER A 255 16.96 0.79 -28.24
C SER A 255 16.68 -0.70 -28.37
N ALA A 256 16.59 -1.20 -29.61
CA ALA A 256 16.34 -2.63 -29.85
C ALA A 256 17.46 -3.55 -29.31
N GLU A 257 18.65 -3.01 -29.04
CA GLU A 257 19.77 -3.74 -28.44
C GLU A 257 19.57 -4.03 -26.94
N ASN A 258 18.68 -3.27 -26.28
CA ASN A 258 18.50 -3.27 -24.83
C ASN A 258 17.23 -4.01 -24.37
N ILE A 259 16.54 -4.69 -25.29
CA ILE A 259 15.25 -5.34 -25.03
C ILE A 259 15.40 -6.41 -23.94
N GLY A 260 14.72 -6.20 -22.83
CA GLY A 260 14.60 -7.16 -21.72
C GLY A 260 13.45 -8.14 -21.88
N VAL A 261 12.33 -7.72 -22.45
CA VAL A 261 11.13 -8.58 -22.64
C VAL A 261 10.36 -8.24 -23.91
N ARG A 262 9.65 -9.23 -24.46
CA ARG A 262 8.66 -9.05 -25.52
C ARG A 262 7.27 -9.49 -25.05
N VAL A 263 6.25 -8.82 -25.57
CA VAL A 263 4.84 -9.16 -25.33
C VAL A 263 4.30 -9.83 -26.59
N LEU A 264 3.78 -11.05 -26.42
CA LEU A 264 3.06 -11.77 -27.47
C LEU A 264 1.61 -11.31 -27.55
N ASP A 265 0.98 -11.17 -26.39
CA ASP A 265 -0.43 -10.80 -26.31
C ASP A 265 -0.79 -10.20 -24.95
N SER A 266 -1.98 -9.58 -24.88
CA SER A 266 -2.56 -9.07 -23.64
C SER A 266 -3.92 -9.73 -23.38
N VAL A 267 -4.17 -10.14 -22.13
CA VAL A 267 -5.46 -10.70 -21.72
C VAL A 267 -6.17 -9.69 -20.85
N ASN A 268 -7.37 -9.29 -21.26
CA ASN A 268 -8.22 -8.36 -20.52
C ASN A 268 -9.29 -9.15 -19.76
N ILE A 269 -9.51 -8.80 -18.50
CA ILE A 269 -10.59 -9.36 -17.68
C ILE A 269 -11.84 -8.51 -17.88
N THR A 270 -13.01 -9.14 -17.89
CA THR A 270 -14.30 -8.47 -18.06
C THR A 270 -14.51 -7.47 -16.91
N GLN A 271 -14.97 -6.26 -17.26
CA GLN A 271 -15.14 -5.15 -16.33
C GLN A 271 -16.00 -5.56 -15.12
N GLY A 272 -15.44 -5.46 -13.92
CA GLY A 272 -16.11 -5.77 -12.66
C GLY A 272 -16.22 -7.26 -12.33
N ALA A 273 -15.72 -8.16 -13.19
CA ALA A 273 -15.77 -9.61 -12.99
C ALA A 273 -14.68 -10.07 -11.99
N GLU A 274 -14.96 -9.93 -10.69
CA GLU A 274 -14.05 -10.37 -9.63
C GLU A 274 -13.79 -11.88 -9.63
N ASP A 275 -14.72 -12.69 -10.16
CA ASP A 275 -14.54 -14.12 -10.37
C ASP A 275 -13.48 -14.43 -11.43
N GLU A 276 -13.53 -13.75 -12.58
CA GLU A 276 -12.50 -13.80 -13.62
C GLU A 276 -11.15 -13.31 -13.08
N LEU A 277 -11.14 -12.20 -12.33
CA LEU A 277 -9.92 -11.68 -11.71
C LEU A 277 -9.34 -12.68 -10.70
N LYS A 278 -10.17 -13.32 -9.87
CA LYS A 278 -9.71 -14.28 -8.86
C LYS A 278 -9.16 -15.53 -9.52
N HIS A 279 -9.80 -16.00 -10.58
CA HIS A 279 -9.32 -17.11 -11.39
C HIS A 279 -7.96 -16.78 -12.03
N ALA A 280 -7.82 -15.61 -12.65
CA ALA A 280 -6.56 -15.16 -13.24
C ALA A 280 -5.43 -15.04 -12.21
N VAL A 281 -5.67 -14.35 -11.08
CA VAL A 281 -4.67 -14.20 -10.01
C VAL A 281 -4.35 -15.55 -9.36
N GLY A 282 -5.34 -16.42 -9.19
CA GLY A 282 -5.17 -17.70 -8.49
C GLY A 282 -4.39 -18.74 -9.28
N LEU A 283 -4.61 -18.78 -10.59
CA LEU A 283 -4.14 -19.89 -11.43
C LEU A 283 -3.15 -19.46 -12.53
N VAL A 284 -3.15 -18.19 -12.93
CA VAL A 284 -2.39 -17.74 -14.09
C VAL A 284 -1.13 -16.99 -13.70
N ARG A 285 -1.25 -15.82 -13.05
CA ARG A 285 -0.14 -14.92 -12.65
C ARG A 285 -0.65 -13.68 -11.92
N PRO A 286 0.23 -12.81 -11.36
CA PRO A 286 -0.16 -11.47 -10.94
C PRO A 286 -0.82 -10.65 -12.06
N VAL A 287 -1.82 -9.86 -11.70
CA VAL A 287 -2.67 -9.11 -12.66
C VAL A 287 -2.57 -7.62 -12.41
N SER A 288 -2.35 -6.84 -13.46
CA SER A 288 -2.45 -5.38 -13.39
C SER A 288 -3.91 -5.00 -13.16
N VAL A 289 -4.17 -4.20 -12.13
CA VAL A 289 -5.50 -3.71 -11.79
C VAL A 289 -5.47 -2.19 -11.59
N ALA A 290 -6.62 -1.53 -11.68
CA ALA A 290 -6.74 -0.12 -11.32
C ALA A 290 -7.91 0.08 -10.35
N PHE A 291 -7.83 1.13 -9.53
CA PHE A 291 -8.89 1.50 -8.59
C PHE A 291 -8.88 3.01 -8.35
N GLU A 292 -9.94 3.53 -7.72
CA GLU A 292 -9.99 4.90 -7.25
C GLU A 292 -9.30 5.04 -5.89
N VAL A 293 -8.24 5.84 -5.83
CA VAL A 293 -7.65 6.30 -4.58
C VAL A 293 -8.49 7.43 -4.01
N VAL A 294 -9.00 7.23 -2.79
CA VAL A 294 -9.68 8.25 -1.98
C VAL A 294 -8.75 8.86 -0.93
N HIS A 295 -9.18 9.98 -0.32
CA HIS A 295 -8.34 10.84 0.52
C HIS A 295 -7.62 10.10 1.65
N GLU A 296 -8.31 9.19 2.35
CA GLU A 296 -7.75 8.44 3.47
C GLU A 296 -6.80 7.31 3.04
N PHE A 297 -6.97 6.75 1.84
CA PHE A 297 -6.18 5.60 1.37
C PHE A 297 -4.69 5.92 1.32
N ARG A 298 -4.34 7.18 1.01
CA ARG A 298 -2.92 7.61 0.99
C ARG A 298 -2.20 7.39 2.32
N PHE A 299 -2.91 7.23 3.43
CA PHE A 299 -2.37 6.96 4.76
C PHE A 299 -2.50 5.50 5.21
N TYR A 300 -2.95 4.59 4.35
CA TYR A 300 -3.07 3.18 4.67
C TYR A 300 -1.77 2.63 5.27
N LYS A 301 -1.90 1.79 6.32
CA LYS A 301 -0.76 1.09 6.95
C LYS A 301 -0.90 -0.42 6.95
N LYS A 302 -2.06 -0.95 7.36
CA LYS A 302 -2.32 -2.40 7.48
C LYS A 302 -3.81 -2.69 7.59
N GLY A 303 -4.16 -3.97 7.47
CA GLY A 303 -5.54 -4.49 7.54
C GLY A 303 -6.24 -4.45 6.17
N VAL A 304 -7.51 -4.84 6.11
CA VAL A 304 -8.26 -4.88 4.85
C VAL A 304 -8.94 -3.54 4.60
N PHE A 305 -8.47 -2.79 3.59
CA PHE A 305 -9.05 -1.50 3.22
C PHE A 305 -10.45 -1.67 2.63
N THR A 306 -11.38 -0.84 3.11
CA THR A 306 -12.76 -0.74 2.61
C THR A 306 -13.18 0.72 2.66
N SER A 307 -14.03 1.14 1.72
CA SER A 307 -14.57 2.49 1.68
C SER A 307 -15.97 2.50 1.07
N SER A 308 -16.78 3.47 1.49
CA SER A 308 -18.10 3.77 0.93
C SER A 308 -18.10 5.04 0.09
N THR A 309 -16.95 5.67 -0.11
CA THR A 309 -16.82 6.97 -0.81
C THR A 309 -16.18 6.86 -2.18
N CYS A 310 -15.48 5.74 -2.47
CA CYS A 310 -14.97 5.48 -3.81
C CYS A 310 -16.08 4.94 -4.72
N GLY A 311 -16.05 5.36 -5.98
CA GLY A 311 -16.79 4.79 -7.09
C GLY A 311 -16.17 3.49 -7.59
N ASN A 312 -16.78 2.93 -8.63
CA ASN A 312 -16.37 1.66 -9.22
C ASN A 312 -16.47 1.64 -10.75
N THR A 313 -16.63 2.81 -11.37
CA THR A 313 -16.74 2.95 -12.82
C THR A 313 -15.35 3.20 -13.44
N PRO A 314 -15.18 2.97 -14.76
CA PRO A 314 -13.92 3.26 -15.44
C PRO A 314 -13.47 4.73 -15.36
N MET A 315 -14.41 5.66 -15.11
CA MET A 315 -14.09 7.08 -14.99
C MET A 315 -13.68 7.50 -13.57
N ASP A 316 -13.82 6.60 -12.59
CA ASP A 316 -13.41 6.85 -11.19
C ASP A 316 -11.96 6.45 -10.95
N VAL A 317 -11.49 5.38 -11.62
CA VAL A 317 -10.16 4.81 -11.37
C VAL A 317 -9.06 5.80 -11.73
N ASN A 318 -8.08 5.95 -10.84
CA ASN A 318 -7.03 6.96 -10.95
C ASN A 318 -5.64 6.44 -10.54
N HIS A 319 -5.55 5.15 -10.19
CA HIS A 319 -4.30 4.52 -9.77
C HIS A 319 -4.24 3.07 -10.24
N ALA A 320 -3.13 2.70 -10.87
CA ALA A 320 -2.87 1.35 -11.35
C ALA A 320 -1.81 0.66 -10.48
N VAL A 321 -2.06 -0.60 -10.14
CA VAL A 321 -1.30 -1.40 -9.18
C VAL A 321 -1.29 -2.87 -9.63
N LEU A 322 -0.64 -3.75 -8.87
CA LEU A 322 -0.51 -5.16 -9.24
C LEU A 322 -1.13 -6.06 -8.18
N ALA A 323 -2.21 -6.76 -8.52
CA ALA A 323 -2.78 -7.80 -7.68
C ALA A 323 -1.86 -9.04 -7.71
N VAL A 324 -1.24 -9.34 -6.59
CA VAL A 324 -0.26 -10.43 -6.43
C VAL A 324 -0.80 -11.60 -5.62
N GLY A 325 -2.07 -11.55 -5.22
CA GLY A 325 -2.68 -12.59 -4.40
C GLY A 325 -4.03 -12.19 -3.84
N TYR A 326 -4.55 -13.04 -2.97
CA TYR A 326 -5.76 -12.83 -2.19
C TYR A 326 -5.82 -13.79 -1.01
N GLY A 327 -6.69 -13.49 -0.05
CA GLY A 327 -6.94 -14.37 1.09
C GLY A 327 -8.09 -13.87 1.95
N VAL A 328 -8.08 -14.26 3.23
CA VAL A 328 -9.06 -13.84 4.24
C VAL A 328 -8.31 -13.40 5.49
N GLU A 329 -8.65 -12.23 6.03
CA GLU A 329 -8.12 -11.73 7.31
C GLU A 329 -9.31 -11.36 8.20
N ASP A 330 -9.36 -11.92 9.41
CA ASP A 330 -10.44 -11.70 10.38
C ASP A 330 -11.86 -11.88 9.79
N GLY A 331 -12.01 -12.85 8.89
CA GLY A 331 -13.27 -13.16 8.19
C GLY A 331 -13.59 -12.24 7.01
N VAL A 332 -12.72 -11.30 6.67
CA VAL A 332 -12.87 -10.38 5.52
C VAL A 332 -12.00 -10.86 4.35
N PRO A 333 -12.59 -11.26 3.21
CA PRO A 333 -11.84 -11.57 2.00
C PRO A 333 -11.13 -10.34 1.44
N TYR A 334 -9.90 -10.51 0.94
CA TYR A 334 -9.10 -9.42 0.43
C TYR A 334 -8.30 -9.78 -0.82
N TRP A 335 -8.03 -8.78 -1.66
CA TRP A 335 -6.95 -8.75 -2.64
C TRP A 335 -5.65 -8.32 -1.98
N LEU A 336 -4.55 -9.01 -2.26
CA LEU A 336 -3.19 -8.61 -1.88
C LEU A 336 -2.57 -7.86 -3.05
N ILE A 337 -2.19 -6.59 -2.84
CA ILE A 337 -1.85 -5.69 -3.94
C ILE A 337 -0.51 -5.00 -3.67
N LYS A 338 0.38 -5.05 -4.65
CA LYS A 338 1.66 -4.33 -4.69
C LYS A 338 1.45 -2.90 -5.19
N ASN A 339 1.94 -1.92 -4.45
CA ASN A 339 1.88 -0.51 -4.81
C ASN A 339 3.23 0.00 -5.36
N SER A 340 3.25 1.25 -5.83
CA SER A 340 4.42 1.94 -6.42
C SER A 340 4.80 3.21 -5.65
N TRP A 341 4.53 3.26 -4.35
CA TRP A 341 4.81 4.39 -3.44
C TRP A 341 5.91 4.08 -2.43
N GLY A 342 6.84 3.21 -2.81
CA GLY A 342 7.98 2.83 -1.99
C GLY A 342 7.65 1.85 -0.86
N GLY A 343 8.69 1.16 -0.36
CA GLY A 343 8.54 0.14 0.69
C GLY A 343 8.13 0.69 2.06
N ASP A 344 8.32 1.99 2.31
CA ASP A 344 7.93 2.62 3.57
C ASP A 344 6.42 2.89 3.68
N TRP A 345 5.71 2.87 2.54
CA TRP A 345 4.27 3.07 2.49
C TRP A 345 3.52 1.75 2.76
N GLY A 346 2.37 1.82 3.41
CA GLY A 346 1.52 0.65 3.64
C GLY A 346 2.21 -0.45 4.45
N ASP A 347 1.91 -1.70 4.08
CA ASP A 347 2.54 -2.89 4.64
C ASP A 347 3.71 -3.31 3.74
N ASN A 348 4.87 -2.68 3.95
CA ASN A 348 6.08 -2.91 3.18
C ASN A 348 5.90 -2.68 1.66
N GLY A 349 5.13 -1.66 1.29
CA GLY A 349 4.78 -1.32 -0.09
C GLY A 349 3.55 -2.06 -0.64
N TYR A 350 2.89 -2.89 0.17
CA TYR A 350 1.68 -3.61 -0.17
C TYR A 350 0.47 -3.09 0.61
N PHE A 351 -0.71 -3.45 0.13
CA PHE A 351 -1.96 -3.25 0.85
C PHE A 351 -2.94 -4.39 0.59
N LYS A 352 -3.94 -4.49 1.46
CA LYS A 352 -5.08 -5.39 1.29
C LYS A 352 -6.32 -4.58 1.00
N MET A 353 -7.13 -5.01 0.04
CA MET A 353 -8.38 -4.36 -0.34
C MET A 353 -9.52 -5.36 -0.32
N GLU A 354 -10.66 -4.97 0.25
CA GLU A 354 -11.82 -5.86 0.40
C GLU A 354 -12.26 -6.44 -0.96
N MET A 355 -12.35 -7.76 -1.04
CA MET A 355 -12.77 -8.51 -2.22
C MET A 355 -14.26 -8.84 -2.15
N GLY A 356 -14.92 -8.92 -3.32
CA GLY A 356 -16.35 -9.30 -3.43
C GLY A 356 -17.31 -8.10 -3.49
N LYS A 357 -16.78 -6.88 -3.63
CA LYS A 357 -17.55 -5.64 -3.75
C LYS A 357 -17.14 -4.79 -4.96
N ASN A 358 -16.23 -5.28 -5.80
CA ASN A 358 -15.46 -4.47 -6.74
C ASN A 358 -14.98 -3.17 -6.06
N MET A 359 -14.38 -3.31 -4.87
CA MET A 359 -14.05 -2.19 -3.98
C MET A 359 -13.20 -1.16 -4.73
N CYS A 360 -13.68 0.08 -4.76
CA CYS A 360 -13.07 1.19 -5.48
C CYS A 360 -12.80 0.92 -6.97
N GLY A 361 -13.51 -0.03 -7.59
CA GLY A 361 -13.32 -0.41 -8.98
C GLY A 361 -12.11 -1.32 -9.26
N VAL A 362 -11.57 -2.02 -8.25
CA VAL A 362 -10.36 -2.86 -8.40
C VAL A 362 -10.43 -3.90 -9.53
N ALA A 363 -11.62 -4.40 -9.88
CA ALA A 363 -11.83 -5.32 -11.00
C ALA A 363 -12.33 -4.64 -12.28
N THR A 364 -12.41 -3.30 -12.31
CA THR A 364 -12.95 -2.53 -13.43
C THR A 364 -11.96 -2.44 -14.60
N CYS A 365 -10.66 -2.32 -14.32
CA CYS A 365 -9.63 -2.20 -15.35
C CYS A 365 -8.50 -3.18 -15.09
N SER A 366 -8.70 -4.45 -15.48
CA SER A 366 -7.78 -5.54 -15.14
C SER A 366 -7.25 -6.24 -16.38
N SER A 367 -5.94 -6.44 -16.44
CA SER A 367 -5.28 -7.13 -17.56
C SER A 367 -3.95 -7.73 -17.15
N TYR A 368 -3.47 -8.72 -17.91
CA TYR A 368 -2.14 -9.29 -17.73
C TYR A 368 -1.49 -9.63 -19.08
N PRO A 369 -0.15 -9.60 -19.16
CA PRO A 369 0.56 -9.86 -20.41
C PRO A 369 0.83 -11.35 -20.60
N VAL A 370 1.02 -11.75 -21.85
CA VAL A 370 1.67 -13.00 -22.26
C VAL A 370 3.03 -12.63 -22.87
N VAL A 371 4.11 -13.19 -22.34
CA VAL A 371 5.49 -12.82 -22.71
C VAL A 371 6.15 -13.88 -23.59
N ALA A 372 7.18 -13.48 -24.34
CA ALA A 372 8.09 -14.33 -25.12
C ALA A 372 9.56 -14.04 -24.82
#